data_AF-A0A9D6AF21-F1
#
_entry.id   AF-A0A9D6AF21-F1
#
_cell.length_a   1.000
_cell.length_b   1.000
_cell.length_c   1.000
_cell.angle_alpha   90.00
_cell.angle_beta   90.00
_cell.angle_gamma   90.00
#
_symmetry.space_group_name_H-M   'P 1'
#
loop_
_entity.id
_entity.type
_entity.pdbx_description
1 polymer ?
#
loop_
_entity_poly.entity_id
_entity_poly.type
_entity_poly.pdbx_seq_one_letter_code
_entity_poly.pdbx_strand_id
1 'polypeptide(L)'
;MIDKMSVGASRAIGRLIDNQKTGAAQTDAIRSPDKNGKTDGSNSSLTAAIDHMVQQGMPVDVEHITSIRQAIAEGKYPLNPVAIADRMIDFDRSGHGF
;
A
#
# COMPACT_ATOMS: atom_id res chain seq x y z
N MET A 1 22.81 -20.56 -53.61
CA MET A 1 23.32 -19.82 -52.44
C MET A 1 22.25 -18.83 -51.99
N ILE A 2 21.68 -19.09 -50.80
CA ILE A 2 21.15 -18.20 -49.75
C ILE A 2 19.99 -17.23 -50.08
N ASP A 3 18.82 -17.65 -49.58
CA ASP A 3 17.62 -16.98 -49.05
C ASP A 3 17.31 -15.48 -49.23
N LYS A 4 16.01 -15.23 -49.51
CA LYS A 4 15.32 -13.94 -49.37
C LYS A 4 14.73 -13.83 -47.95
N MET A 5 15.33 -13.02 -47.09
CA MET A 5 14.77 -12.67 -45.77
C MET A 5 13.81 -11.48 -45.92
N SER A 6 12.56 -11.69 -45.49
CA SER A 6 11.52 -10.67 -45.32
C SER A 6 11.88 -9.77 -44.13
N VAL A 7 12.07 -8.46 -44.36
CA VAL A 7 12.28 -7.48 -43.29
C VAL A 7 11.00 -6.67 -43.10
N GLY A 8 10.25 -7.04 -42.06
CA GLY A 8 9.05 -6.34 -41.61
C GLY A 8 9.37 -5.14 -40.71
N ALA A 9 8.67 -4.04 -40.99
CA ALA A 9 8.23 -2.99 -40.07
C ALA A 9 9.28 -2.16 -39.30
N SER A 10 9.79 -1.11 -39.95
CA SER A 10 10.36 0.06 -39.27
C SER A 10 9.24 0.97 -38.77
N ARG A 11 8.89 0.93 -37.47
CA ARG A 11 8.01 1.94 -36.86
C ARG A 11 8.83 3.18 -36.49
N ALA A 12 8.42 4.30 -37.08
CA ALA A 12 9.11 5.57 -37.05
C ALA A 12 9.15 6.22 -35.67
N ILE A 13 10.25 6.93 -35.47
CA ILE A 13 10.61 7.82 -34.37
C ILE A 13 9.76 9.10 -34.47
N GLY A 14 9.15 9.53 -33.37
CA GLY A 14 8.40 10.79 -33.33
C GLY A 14 7.90 11.14 -31.93
N ARG A 15 8.77 11.77 -31.14
CA ARG A 15 8.50 12.35 -29.82
C ARG A 15 8.24 13.85 -29.99
N LEU A 16 7.11 14.38 -29.54
CA LEU A 16 6.87 15.78 -29.10
C LEU A 16 5.41 15.91 -28.63
N ILE A 17 5.15 15.83 -27.32
CA ILE A 17 4.88 16.96 -26.39
C ILE A 17 3.64 17.76 -26.78
N ASP A 18 2.53 17.50 -26.09
CA ASP A 18 1.60 18.54 -25.66
C ASP A 18 1.21 18.27 -24.20
N ASN A 19 1.71 19.16 -23.36
CA ASN A 19 1.38 19.34 -21.96
C ASN A 19 0.18 20.31 -21.88
N GLN A 20 -0.50 20.38 -20.72
CA GLN A 20 -1.64 21.28 -20.33
C GLN A 20 -3.00 20.55 -20.38
N LYS A 21 -3.86 20.45 -19.36
CA LYS A 21 -4.04 21.14 -18.06
C LYS A 21 -5.26 20.43 -17.41
N THR A 22 -5.24 19.96 -16.16
CA THR A 22 -5.69 20.69 -14.93
C THR A 22 -5.33 19.85 -13.69
N GLY A 23 -4.52 20.37 -12.76
CA GLY A 23 -4.99 20.72 -11.41
C GLY A 23 -4.03 20.18 -10.34
N ALA A 24 -3.41 21.08 -9.57
CA ALA A 24 -2.25 20.82 -8.71
C ALA A 24 -2.60 20.64 -7.22
N ALA A 25 -1.86 19.77 -6.51
CA ALA A 25 -1.30 19.91 -5.14
C ALA A 25 -0.60 18.59 -4.73
N GLN A 26 0.75 18.52 -4.73
CA GLN A 26 1.63 18.53 -3.54
C GLN A 26 1.45 17.27 -2.65
N THR A 27 2.43 16.37 -2.49
CA THR A 27 3.57 16.51 -1.56
C THR A 27 4.55 15.33 -1.68
N ASP A 28 5.83 15.68 -1.62
CA ASP A 28 6.96 14.99 -0.98
C ASP A 28 7.28 13.50 -1.24
N ALA A 29 8.34 13.33 -2.03
CA ALA A 29 9.14 12.12 -2.09
C ALA A 29 9.84 11.85 -0.74
N ILE A 30 9.37 10.84 0.00
CA ILE A 30 10.15 10.24 1.09
C ILE A 30 11.04 9.15 0.50
N ARG A 31 12.31 9.52 0.31
CA ARG A 31 13.44 8.60 0.13
C ARG A 31 13.53 7.71 1.37
N SER A 32 13.50 6.39 1.23
CA SER A 32 13.92 5.47 2.29
C SER A 32 15.13 4.65 1.84
N PRO A 33 16.04 4.32 2.79
CA PRO A 33 17.45 4.17 2.51
C PRO A 33 17.78 2.80 1.93
N ASP A 34 18.79 2.83 1.08
CA ASP A 34 19.60 1.70 0.68
C ASP A 34 20.04 0.88 1.91
N LYS A 35 19.56 -0.36 2.01
CA LYS A 35 20.23 -1.42 2.77
C LYS A 35 20.23 -2.70 1.98
N ASN A 36 21.12 -2.71 1.01
CA ASN A 36 21.81 -3.89 0.51
C ASN A 36 22.29 -4.77 1.69
N GLY A 37 21.52 -5.81 2.01
CA GLY A 37 21.79 -6.79 3.06
C GLY A 37 21.60 -8.20 2.52
N LYS A 38 22.57 -8.67 1.73
CA LYS A 38 22.62 -10.01 1.16
C LYS A 38 22.70 -11.05 2.28
N THR A 39 21.61 -11.79 2.53
CA THR A 39 21.63 -13.07 3.27
C THR A 39 20.66 -14.07 2.62
N ASP A 40 21.24 -15.14 2.10
CA ASP A 40 20.70 -16.43 1.64
C ASP A 40 19.21 -16.58 1.24
N GLY A 41 18.96 -16.56 -0.07
CA GLY A 41 18.70 -17.80 -0.84
C GLY A 41 17.43 -18.63 -0.64
N SER A 42 16.67 -18.49 0.46
CA SER A 42 15.48 -19.34 0.70
C SER A 42 14.22 -18.59 1.14
N ASN A 43 14.30 -17.27 1.39
CA ASN A 43 13.16 -16.48 1.90
C ASN A 43 12.44 -15.65 0.82
N SER A 44 13.04 -15.44 -0.34
CA SER A 44 12.53 -14.51 -1.36
C SER A 44 11.15 -14.88 -1.92
N SER A 45 10.83 -16.18 -2.02
CA SER A 45 9.51 -16.62 -2.49
C SER A 45 8.43 -16.42 -1.43
N LEU A 46 8.78 -16.52 -0.15
CA LEU A 46 7.86 -16.30 0.95
C LEU A 46 7.59 -14.81 1.13
N THR A 47 8.62 -13.96 1.01
CA THR A 47 8.47 -12.49 1.07
C THR A 47 7.57 -11.99 -0.06
N ALA A 48 7.74 -12.49 -1.29
CA ALA A 48 6.90 -12.12 -2.42
C ALA A 48 5.43 -12.59 -2.27
N ALA A 49 5.22 -13.78 -1.68
CA ALA A 49 3.88 -14.28 -1.39
C ALA A 49 3.17 -13.50 -0.27
N ILE A 50 3.92 -13.11 0.78
CA ILE A 50 3.41 -12.25 1.86
C ILE A 50 3.07 -10.86 1.31
N ASP A 51 3.92 -10.29 0.47
CA ASP A 51 3.69 -8.96 -0.12
C ASP A 51 2.47 -8.96 -1.05
N HIS A 52 2.27 -10.04 -1.81
CA HIS A 52 1.06 -10.24 -2.61
C HIS A 52 -0.20 -10.46 -1.75
N MET A 53 -0.09 -11.15 -0.62
CA MET A 53 -1.20 -11.33 0.34
C MET A 53 -1.56 -10.01 1.04
N VAL A 54 -0.57 -9.18 1.37
CA VAL A 54 -0.78 -7.84 1.92
C VAL A 54 -1.43 -6.92 0.87
N GLN A 55 -0.99 -6.99 -0.40
CA GLN A 55 -1.59 -6.23 -1.51
C GLN A 55 -3.04 -6.64 -1.80
N GLN A 56 -3.38 -7.92 -1.60
CA GLN A 56 -4.75 -8.40 -1.72
C GLN A 56 -5.63 -8.00 -0.53
N GLY A 57 -5.01 -7.69 0.62
CA GLY A 57 -5.70 -7.32 1.86
C GLY A 57 -6.43 -8.50 2.50
N MET A 58 -6.54 -8.49 3.83
CA MET A 58 -7.45 -9.42 4.49
C MET A 58 -8.90 -9.08 4.12
N PRO A 59 -9.77 -10.07 3.91
CA PRO A 59 -11.19 -9.82 3.73
C PRO A 59 -11.73 -9.03 4.94
N VAL A 60 -12.23 -7.83 4.68
CA VAL A 60 -12.84 -6.97 5.69
C VAL A 60 -14.34 -7.26 5.74
N ASP A 61 -14.86 -7.53 6.94
CA ASP A 61 -16.30 -7.68 7.14
C ASP A 61 -16.98 -6.30 7.18
N VAL A 62 -17.55 -5.90 6.05
CA VAL A 62 -18.21 -4.60 5.89
C VAL A 62 -19.51 -4.52 6.69
N GLU A 63 -20.24 -5.64 6.82
CA GLU A 63 -21.52 -5.68 7.53
C GLU A 63 -21.33 -5.52 9.04
N HIS A 64 -20.28 -6.15 9.58
CA HIS A 64 -19.92 -5.92 10.98
C HIS A 64 -19.57 -4.45 11.24
N ILE A 65 -18.79 -3.83 10.34
CA ILE A 65 -18.40 -2.42 10.50
C ILE A 65 -19.63 -1.48 10.39
N THR A 66 -20.54 -1.72 9.45
CA THR A 66 -21.76 -0.90 9.32
C THR A 66 -22.63 -0.99 10.57
N SER A 67 -22.78 -2.19 11.16
CA SER A 67 -23.52 -2.39 12.40
C SER A 67 -22.92 -1.61 13.58
N ILE A 68 -21.59 -1.64 13.74
CA ILE A 68 -20.88 -0.88 14.77
C ILE A 68 -21.06 0.62 14.56
N ARG A 69 -20.91 1.11 13.31
CA ARG A 69 -21.09 2.54 13.00
C ARG A 69 -22.50 3.02 13.34
N GLN A 70 -23.52 2.22 13.05
CA GLN A 70 -24.90 2.54 13.43
C GLN A 70 -25.07 2.60 14.96
N ALA A 71 -24.55 1.61 15.69
CA ALA A 71 -24.61 1.60 17.15
C ALA A 71 -23.91 2.82 17.79
N ILE A 72 -22.82 3.29 17.19
CA ILE A 72 -22.12 4.52 17.61
C ILE A 72 -22.99 5.75 17.32
N ALA A 73 -23.57 5.85 16.11
CA ALA A 73 -24.43 6.98 15.73
C ALA A 73 -25.69 7.07 16.61
N GLU A 74 -26.23 5.93 17.04
CA GLU A 74 -27.36 5.85 17.98
C GLU A 74 -26.96 6.08 19.44
N GLY A 75 -25.66 6.21 19.75
CA GLY A 75 -25.16 6.37 21.11
C GLY A 75 -25.32 5.11 21.99
N LYS A 76 -25.55 3.94 21.39
CA LYS A 76 -25.75 2.66 22.10
C LYS A 76 -24.47 1.82 22.21
N TYR A 77 -23.38 2.26 21.59
CA TYR A 77 -22.10 1.58 21.71
C TYR A 77 -21.56 1.73 23.15
N PRO A 78 -21.26 0.63 23.87
CA PRO A 78 -20.84 0.71 25.26
C PRO A 78 -19.42 1.28 25.39
N LEU A 79 -19.25 2.32 26.21
CA LEU A 79 -17.93 2.84 26.59
C LEU A 79 -17.52 2.29 27.95
N ASN A 80 -16.29 1.80 28.05
CA ASN A 80 -15.68 1.42 29.32
C ASN A 80 -14.47 2.34 29.57
N PRO A 81 -14.59 3.34 30.47
CA PRO A 81 -13.52 4.30 30.75
C PRO A 81 -12.22 3.65 31.23
N VAL A 82 -12.32 2.57 32.01
CA VAL A 82 -11.15 1.86 32.55
C VAL A 82 -10.38 1.20 31.42
N ALA A 83 -11.09 0.47 30.54
CA ALA A 83 -10.46 -0.17 29.39
C ALA A 83 -9.81 0.84 28.43
N ILE A 84 -10.38 2.04 28.29
CA ILE A 84 -9.79 3.12 27.49
C ILE A 84 -8.49 3.60 28.14
N ALA A 85 -8.50 3.86 29.45
CA ALA A 85 -7.31 4.30 30.18
C ALA A 85 -6.16 3.28 30.08
N ASP A 86 -6.47 1.99 30.24
CA ASP A 86 -5.48 0.92 30.11
C ASP A 86 -4.85 0.92 28.70
N ARG A 87 -5.67 1.02 27.65
CA ARG A 87 -5.19 1.10 26.25
C ARG A 87 -4.36 2.34 25.99
N MET A 88 -4.68 3.47 26.61
CA MET A 88 -3.88 4.70 26.48
C MET A 88 -2.50 4.55 27.12
N ILE A 89 -2.41 3.93 28.31
CA ILE A 89 -1.14 3.66 29.00
C ILE A 89 -0.31 2.65 28.20
N ASP A 90 -0.94 1.59 27.71
CA ASP A 90 -0.27 0.59 26.86
C ASP A 90 0.30 1.22 25.59
N PHE A 91 -0.47 2.11 24.95
CA PHE A 91 -0.04 2.85 23.77
C PHE A 91 1.18 3.74 24.09
N ASP A 92 1.14 4.51 25.16
CA ASP A 92 2.25 5.37 25.62
C ASP A 92 3.52 4.55 25.92
N ARG A 93 3.38 3.42 26.61
CA ARG A 93 4.50 2.51 26.93
C ARG A 93 5.09 1.80 25.71
N SER A 94 4.32 1.62 24.64
CA SER A 94 4.77 0.93 23.43
C SER A 94 5.81 1.71 22.62
N GLY A 95 6.21 2.91 23.06
CA GLY A 95 7.26 3.71 22.43
C GLY A 95 6.84 4.34 21.10
N HIS A 96 5.55 4.28 20.76
CA HIS A 96 4.98 4.96 19.61
C HIS A 96 4.76 6.45 19.95
N GLY A 97 5.86 7.17 20.17
CA GLY A 97 5.86 8.63 20.18
C GLY A 97 5.48 9.16 18.80
N PHE A 98 4.63 10.18 18.76
CA PHE A 98 4.26 10.89 17.53
C PHE A 98 5.49 11.49 16.82
#